data_AF-A0AAV6CZL4-F1
#
_entry.id   AF-A0AAV6CZL4-F1
#
_cell.length_a   1.000
_cell.length_b   1.000
_cell.length_c   1.000
_cell.angle_alpha   90.00
_cell.angle_beta   90.00
_cell.angle_gamma   90.00
#
_symmetry.space_group_name_H-M   'P 1'
#
loop_
_entity.id
_entity.type
_entity.pdbx_description
1 polymer ?
#
loop_
_entity_poly.entity_id
_entity_poly.type
_entity_poly.pdbx_seq_one_letter_code
_entity_poly.pdbx_strand_id
1 'polypeptide(L)'
;MKRLLVAWLLGMALASTASAEPEWTVVEAGRAGFHWSFSLKLNPDRVPPGGVIANESRWSEPPASGSTIWYFVGTDGRTAHFFVIFQEFSKPAGRIVEIERRPILVTLDWEDTATLTLFPVHAKSVTVKLKRNPDQTLSVSAPPK
;
A
#
# COMPACT_ATOMS: atom_id res chain seq x y z
N MET A 1 -37.65 -39.35 -7.14
CA MET A 1 -36.21 -39.06 -6.97
C MET A 1 -35.72 -37.93 -7.91
N LYS A 2 -36.43 -36.80 -8.01
CA LYS A 2 -36.08 -35.67 -8.91
C LYS A 2 -35.86 -34.32 -8.19
N ARG A 3 -36.10 -34.26 -6.87
CA ARG A 3 -36.03 -33.01 -6.09
C ARG A 3 -34.73 -32.82 -5.29
N LEU A 4 -33.90 -33.87 -5.15
CA LEU A 4 -32.63 -33.76 -4.42
C LEU A 4 -31.46 -33.23 -5.27
N LEU A 5 -31.46 -33.44 -6.60
CA LEU A 5 -30.35 -32.99 -7.45
C LEU A 5 -30.32 -31.46 -7.64
N VAL A 6 -31.48 -30.81 -7.64
CA VAL A 6 -31.59 -29.35 -7.87
C VAL A 6 -31.07 -28.56 -6.65
N ALA A 7 -31.25 -29.09 -5.44
CA ALA A 7 -30.72 -28.49 -4.22
C ALA A 7 -29.19 -28.59 -4.13
N TRP A 8 -28.59 -29.62 -4.75
CA TRP A 8 -27.13 -29.79 -4.76
C TRP A 8 -26.44 -28.85 -5.77
N LEU A 9 -27.09 -28.54 -6.90
CA LEU A 9 -26.57 -27.59 -7.88
C LEU A 9 -26.70 -26.11 -7.43
N LEU A 10 -27.70 -25.78 -6.59
CA LEU A 10 -27.80 -24.43 -6.02
C LEU A 10 -26.80 -24.15 -4.89
N GLY A 11 -26.25 -25.20 -4.24
CA GLY A 11 -25.26 -25.05 -3.17
C GLY A 11 -23.85 -24.68 -3.64
N MET A 12 -23.53 -24.86 -4.91
CA MET A 12 -22.20 -24.52 -5.47
C MET A 12 -22.10 -23.09 -6.01
N ALA A 13 -23.19 -22.34 -6.05
CA ALA A 13 -23.21 -20.99 -6.62
C ALA A 13 -22.76 -19.88 -5.64
N LEU A 14 -22.46 -20.19 -4.36
CA LEU A 14 -22.29 -19.19 -3.31
C LEU A 14 -20.88 -19.06 -2.69
N ALA A 15 -19.87 -19.80 -3.14
CA ALA A 15 -18.58 -19.81 -2.42
C ALA A 15 -17.34 -19.79 -3.32
N SER A 16 -17.40 -19.03 -4.41
CA SER A 16 -16.15 -18.56 -5.03
C SER A 16 -16.30 -17.11 -5.45
N THR A 17 -16.54 -16.25 -4.47
CA THR A 17 -15.85 -14.96 -4.49
C THR A 17 -14.37 -15.28 -4.32
N ALA A 18 -13.72 -15.65 -5.43
CA ALA A 18 -12.31 -15.43 -5.55
C ALA A 18 -12.16 -13.92 -5.32
N SER A 19 -11.81 -13.56 -4.09
CA SER A 19 -11.32 -12.22 -3.79
C SER A 19 -10.12 -12.08 -4.70
N ALA A 20 -10.30 -11.39 -5.83
CA ALA A 20 -9.20 -10.95 -6.63
C ALA A 20 -8.24 -10.27 -5.64
N GLU A 21 -6.98 -10.69 -5.62
CA GLU A 21 -5.99 -9.95 -4.86
C GLU A 21 -6.09 -8.49 -5.30
N PRO A 22 -6.06 -7.53 -4.36
CA PRO A 22 -6.19 -6.12 -4.68
C PRO A 22 -5.28 -5.76 -5.85
N GLU A 23 -5.82 -5.21 -6.94
CA GLU A 23 -4.99 -4.79 -8.06
C GLU A 23 -4.31 -3.48 -7.69
N TRP A 24 -3.08 -3.58 -7.20
CA TRP A 24 -2.28 -2.44 -6.78
C TRP A 24 -1.86 -1.62 -8.01
N THR A 25 -2.06 -0.30 -7.97
CA THR A 25 -1.50 0.56 -9.01
C THR A 25 0.01 0.60 -8.88
N VAL A 26 0.72 0.16 -9.93
CA VAL A 26 2.19 0.18 -10.00
C VAL A 26 2.66 1.42 -10.77
N VAL A 27 3.51 2.22 -10.14
CA VAL A 27 4.23 3.32 -10.79
C VAL A 27 5.70 2.93 -10.91
N GLU A 28 6.16 2.74 -12.14
CA GLU A 28 7.55 2.42 -12.44
C GLU A 28 8.31 3.67 -12.89
N ALA A 29 9.55 3.84 -12.44
CA ALA A 29 10.48 4.74 -13.12
C ALA A 29 11.94 4.26 -13.01
N GLY A 30 12.73 4.72 -13.97
CA GLY A 30 14.15 4.42 -14.14
C GLY A 30 14.74 5.30 -15.25
N ARG A 31 16.06 5.32 -15.39
CA ARG A 31 16.75 6.07 -16.44
C ARG A 31 17.37 5.11 -17.45
N ALA A 32 17.22 5.42 -18.75
CA ALA A 32 17.88 4.66 -19.81
C ALA A 32 19.41 4.60 -19.56
N GLY A 33 19.98 3.39 -19.53
CA GLY A 33 21.41 3.16 -19.29
C GLY A 33 21.84 3.14 -17.82
N PHE A 34 20.94 2.98 -16.84
CA PHE A 34 21.30 2.94 -15.41
C PHE A 34 20.88 1.66 -14.68
N HIS A 35 21.66 1.35 -13.64
CA HIS A 35 21.64 0.16 -12.81
C HIS A 35 20.62 0.17 -11.66
N TRP A 36 19.60 1.03 -11.68
CA TRP A 36 18.57 1.07 -10.64
C TRP A 36 17.17 1.22 -11.25
N SER A 37 16.20 0.55 -10.64
CA SER A 37 14.79 0.55 -11.01
C SER A 37 13.97 0.50 -9.74
N PHE A 38 12.77 1.10 -9.75
CA PHE A 38 11.85 1.01 -8.63
C PHE A 38 10.40 0.82 -9.11
N SER A 39 9.58 0.31 -8.20
CA SER A 39 8.12 0.28 -8.32
C SER A 39 7.49 0.85 -7.06
N LEU A 40 6.55 1.79 -7.21
CA LEU A 40 5.68 2.24 -6.13
C LEU A 40 4.30 1.61 -6.33
N LYS A 41 3.84 0.88 -5.31
CA LYS A 41 2.53 0.24 -5.26
C LYS A 41 1.63 0.98 -4.28
N LEU A 42 0.46 1.43 -4.72
CA LEU A 42 -0.54 2.08 -3.87
C LEU A 42 -1.68 1.11 -3.56
N ASN A 43 -2.17 1.10 -2.32
CA ASN A 43 -3.35 0.34 -1.93
C ASN A 43 -4.62 1.15 -2.20
N PRO A 44 -5.44 0.81 -3.22
CA PRO A 44 -6.68 1.54 -3.45
C PRO A 44 -7.80 1.13 -2.46
N ASP A 45 -7.65 -0.02 -1.80
CA ASP A 45 -8.69 -0.57 -0.94
C ASP A 45 -8.77 0.14 0.41
N ARG A 46 -9.79 -0.23 1.19
CA ARG A 46 -9.92 0.20 2.58
C ARG A 46 -8.79 -0.39 3.42
N VAL A 47 -7.85 0.45 3.83
CA VAL A 47 -6.69 0.06 4.64
C VAL A 47 -7.06 0.15 6.12
N PRO A 48 -7.11 -0.98 6.86
CA PRO A 48 -7.36 -0.94 8.30
C PRO A 48 -6.15 -0.37 9.06
N PRO A 49 -6.33 0.06 10.32
CA PRO A 49 -5.23 0.30 11.25
C PRO A 49 -4.26 -0.88 11.23
N GLY A 50 -2.98 -0.58 11.05
CA GLY A 50 -1.94 -1.57 10.88
C GLY A 50 -1.72 -2.06 9.44
N GLY A 51 -2.34 -1.41 8.45
CA GLY A 51 -2.22 -1.75 7.03
C GLY A 51 -1.20 -0.92 6.28
N VAL A 52 -0.74 -1.44 5.13
CA VAL A 52 0.15 -0.72 4.21
C VAL A 52 -0.68 0.08 3.22
N ILE A 53 -0.39 1.38 3.10
CA ILE A 53 -1.02 2.26 2.11
C ILE A 53 -0.19 2.42 0.84
N ALA A 54 1.14 2.29 0.95
CA ALA A 54 2.03 2.28 -0.19
C ALA A 54 3.32 1.50 0.12
N ASN A 55 3.91 0.92 -0.91
CA ASN A 55 5.21 0.25 -0.85
C ASN A 55 6.04 0.65 -2.07
N GLU A 56 7.21 1.20 -1.82
CA GLU A 56 8.26 1.37 -2.81
C GLU A 56 9.21 0.20 -2.69
N SER A 57 9.39 -0.56 -3.76
CA SER A 57 10.47 -1.54 -3.89
C SER A 57 11.52 -0.98 -4.83
N ARG A 58 12.78 -0.97 -4.40
CA ARG A 58 13.93 -0.55 -5.22
C ARG A 58 14.89 -1.70 -5.44
N TRP A 59 15.44 -1.75 -6.64
CA TRP A 59 16.44 -2.72 -7.04
C TRP A 59 17.53 -1.97 -7.77
N SER A 60 18.77 -2.15 -7.34
CA SER A 60 19.92 -1.78 -8.15
C SER A 60 20.84 -2.98 -8.37
N GLU A 61 21.75 -2.88 -9.34
CA GLU A 61 22.81 -3.87 -9.50
C GLU A 61 23.52 -4.13 -8.16
N PRO A 62 24.07 -5.34 -7.96
CA PRO A 62 24.41 -5.82 -6.64
C PRO A 62 25.27 -4.81 -5.86
N PRO A 63 24.92 -4.45 -4.60
CA PRO A 63 23.99 -5.17 -3.71
C PRO A 63 22.79 -4.36 -3.19
N ALA A 64 22.52 -3.17 -3.70
CA ALA A 64 21.57 -2.28 -3.05
C ALA A 64 20.13 -2.56 -3.49
N SER A 65 19.43 -3.37 -2.70
CA SER A 65 17.97 -3.49 -2.72
C SER A 65 17.39 -3.01 -1.40
N GLY A 66 16.19 -2.44 -1.47
CA GLY A 66 15.51 -1.96 -0.28
C GLY A 66 14.05 -1.64 -0.58
N SER A 67 13.37 -1.16 0.45
CA SER A 67 11.98 -0.75 0.33
C SER A 67 11.65 0.39 1.28
N THR A 68 10.70 1.21 0.85
CA THR A 68 10.05 2.20 1.70
C THR A 68 8.60 1.78 1.87
N ILE A 69 8.14 1.62 3.12
CA ILE A 69 6.75 1.24 3.42
C ILE A 69 6.06 2.41 4.10
N TRP A 70 4.92 2.83 3.55
CA TRP A 70 4.00 3.76 4.18
C TRP A 70 2.91 2.96 4.87
N TYR A 71 2.89 3.04 6.19
CA TYR A 71 2.08 2.20 7.06
C TYR A 71 1.07 3.05 7.82
N PHE A 72 -0.21 2.74 7.69
CA PHE A 72 -1.28 3.42 8.42
C PHE A 72 -1.46 2.78 9.79
N VAL A 73 -1.30 3.57 10.85
CA VAL A 73 -1.38 3.10 12.25
C VAL A 73 -2.80 3.21 12.79
N GLY A 74 -3.55 4.22 12.36
CA GLY A 74 -4.88 4.52 12.85
C GLY A 74 -5.15 6.02 12.87
N THR A 75 -6.31 6.41 13.42
CA THR A 75 -6.67 7.82 13.58
C THR A 75 -7.00 8.13 15.03
N ASP A 76 -6.61 9.31 15.50
CA ASP A 76 -7.05 9.89 16.75
C ASP A 76 -7.66 11.27 16.45
N GLY A 77 -8.94 11.47 16.78
CA GLY A 77 -9.66 12.70 16.41
C GLY A 77 -9.66 12.97 14.91
N ARG A 78 -9.06 14.07 14.45
CA ARG A 78 -8.84 14.38 13.01
C ARG A 78 -7.39 14.19 12.58
N THR A 79 -6.62 13.40 13.31
CA THR A 79 -5.22 13.12 12.97
C THR A 79 -5.10 11.66 12.53
N ALA A 80 -4.60 11.45 11.32
CA ALA A 80 -4.21 10.14 10.83
C ALA A 80 -2.71 9.92 11.11
N HIS A 81 -2.41 8.78 11.71
CA HIS A 81 -1.07 8.39 12.14
C HIS A 81 -0.47 7.41 11.15
N PHE A 82 0.75 7.69 10.70
CA PHE A 82 1.48 6.84 9.79
C PHE A 82 2.91 6.62 10.27
N PHE A 83 3.52 5.54 9.78
CA PHE A 83 4.97 5.41 9.75
C PHE A 83 5.45 5.34 8.31
N VAL A 84 6.60 5.95 8.06
CA VAL A 84 7.43 5.63 6.91
C VAL A 84 8.58 4.78 7.41
N ILE A 85 8.65 3.56 6.89
CA ILE A 85 9.63 2.56 7.30
C ILE A 85 10.60 2.35 6.15
N PHE A 86 11.88 2.63 6.39
CA PHE A 86 12.95 2.40 5.44
C PHE A 86 13.59 1.05 5.73
N GLN A 87 13.76 0.25 4.69
CA GLN A 87 14.29 -1.10 4.78
C GLN A 87 15.37 -1.33 3.74
N GLU A 88 16.39 -2.10 4.11
CA GLU A 88 17.50 -2.45 3.23
C GLU A 88 17.87 -3.92 3.35
N PHE A 89 18.35 -4.51 2.26
CA PHE A 89 18.92 -5.84 2.33
C PHE A 89 20.27 -5.80 3.04
N SER A 90 20.35 -6.47 4.19
CA SER A 90 21.58 -6.64 4.95
C SER A 90 22.26 -7.93 4.53
N LYS A 91 23.41 -7.84 3.84
CA LYS A 91 24.24 -9.01 3.52
C LYS A 91 24.63 -9.80 4.76
N PRO A 92 25.10 -9.19 5.87
CA PRO A 92 25.42 -9.93 7.09
C PRO A 92 24.22 -10.71 7.67
N ALA A 93 23.01 -10.16 7.55
CA ALA A 93 21.81 -10.80 8.07
C ALA A 93 21.10 -11.72 7.05
N GLY A 94 21.52 -11.71 5.79
CA GLY A 94 20.89 -12.46 4.69
C GLY A 94 19.41 -12.11 4.45
N ARG A 95 18.95 -10.93 4.88
CA ARG A 95 17.54 -10.54 4.86
C ARG A 95 17.35 -9.02 4.78
N ILE A 96 16.13 -8.61 4.45
CA ILE A 96 15.68 -7.22 4.56
C ILE A 96 15.55 -6.87 6.05
N VAL A 97 16.13 -5.74 6.46
CA VAL A 97 16.05 -5.21 7.82
C VAL A 97 15.49 -3.80 7.79
N GLU A 98 14.69 -3.46 8.80
CA GLU A 98 14.31 -2.07 9.06
C GLU A 98 15.54 -1.30 9.54
N ILE A 99 15.87 -0.22 8.84
CA ILE A 99 17.00 0.65 9.17
C ILE A 99 16.53 1.95 9.82
N GLU A 100 15.30 2.37 9.55
CA GLU A 100 14.73 3.59 10.08
C GLU A 100 13.20 3.56 10.04
N ARG A 101 12.57 4.18 11.04
CA ARG A 101 11.13 4.42 11.11
C ARG A 101 10.85 5.85 11.52
N ARG A 102 10.08 6.57 10.71
CA ARG A 102 9.69 7.96 10.97
C ARG A 102 8.18 8.07 11.15
N PRO A 103 7.68 8.65 12.25
CA PRO A 103 6.27 8.95 12.40
C PRO A 103 5.87 10.10 11.46
N ILE A 104 4.70 9.99 10.85
CA ILE A 104 4.05 11.07 10.11
C ILE A 104 2.65 11.26 10.69
N LEU A 105 2.32 12.50 11.01
CA LEU A 105 0.99 12.91 11.46
C LEU A 105 0.36 13.74 10.37
N VAL A 106 -0.83 13.35 9.91
CA VAL A 106 -1.58 14.06 8.88
C VAL A 106 -2.90 14.53 9.48
N THR A 107 -3.12 15.83 9.47
CA THR A 107 -4.41 16.41 9.88
C THR A 107 -5.42 16.28 8.75
N LEU A 108 -6.56 15.67 9.05
CA LEU A 108 -7.73 15.56 8.18
C LEU A 108 -8.56 16.85 8.26
N ASP A 109 -9.15 17.22 7.13
CA ASP A 109 -10.09 18.33 7.03
C ASP A 109 -11.46 17.99 7.65
N TRP A 110 -12.45 18.85 7.44
CA TRP A 110 -13.81 18.68 7.94
C TRP A 110 -14.62 17.62 7.17
N GLU A 111 -14.14 17.20 5.99
CA GLU A 111 -14.69 16.09 5.20
C GLU A 111 -13.96 14.77 5.48
N ASP A 112 -13.11 14.73 6.52
CA ASP A 112 -12.27 13.58 6.84
C ASP A 112 -11.29 13.19 5.72
N THR A 113 -10.83 14.17 4.94
CA THR A 113 -9.86 13.98 3.86
C THR A 113 -8.55 14.70 4.11
N ALA A 114 -7.49 14.23 3.47
CA ALA A 114 -6.20 14.92 3.43
C ALA A 114 -5.45 14.58 2.15
N THR A 115 -4.39 15.32 1.89
CA THR A 115 -3.44 15.04 0.81
C THR A 115 -2.10 14.67 1.43
N LEU A 116 -1.52 13.56 0.99
CA LEU A 116 -0.21 13.10 1.41
C LEU A 116 0.70 12.99 0.19
N THR A 117 1.82 13.71 0.22
CA THR A 117 2.85 13.56 -0.82
C THR A 117 3.87 12.53 -0.36
N LEU A 118 3.92 11.42 -1.09
CA LEU A 118 4.94 10.39 -0.94
C LEU A 118 6.20 10.90 -1.66
N PHE A 119 7.33 10.88 -0.97
CA PHE A 119 8.65 11.23 -1.52
C PHE A 119 9.54 9.98 -1.53
N PRO A 120 9.36 9.08 -2.52
CA PRO A 120 10.19 7.90 -2.62
C PRO A 120 11.62 8.33 -2.99
N VAL A 121 12.63 7.64 -2.47
CA VAL A 121 14.02 8.15 -2.40
C VAL A 121 14.63 8.39 -3.79
N HIS A 122 14.24 7.61 -4.80
CA HIS A 122 14.77 7.69 -6.16
C HIS A 122 13.68 7.87 -7.23
N ALA A 123 12.50 8.34 -6.83
CA ALA A 123 11.35 8.49 -7.68
C ALA A 123 10.89 9.95 -7.81
N LYS A 124 9.97 10.20 -8.74
CA LYS A 124 9.12 11.39 -8.64
C LYS A 124 8.20 11.24 -7.43
N SER A 125 7.95 12.35 -6.75
CA SER A 125 6.95 12.39 -5.69
C SER A 125 5.57 12.02 -6.25
N VAL A 126 4.79 11.31 -5.43
CA VAL A 126 3.43 10.94 -5.77
C VAL A 126 2.51 11.50 -4.70
N THR A 127 1.61 12.38 -5.12
CA THR A 127 0.58 12.92 -4.25
C THR A 127 -0.61 11.99 -4.24
N VAL A 128 -1.06 11.55 -3.06
CA VAL A 128 -2.26 10.74 -2.89
C VAL A 128 -3.29 11.47 -2.05
N LYS A 129 -4.57 11.27 -2.35
CA LYS A 129 -5.67 11.69 -1.50
C LYS A 129 -5.97 10.58 -0.50
N LEU A 130 -6.09 10.97 0.76
CA LEU A 130 -6.48 10.13 1.88
C LEU A 130 -7.92 10.46 2.25
N LYS A 131 -8.72 9.44 2.53
CA LYS A 131 -10.07 9.61 3.08
C LYS A 131 -10.28 8.61 4.21
N ARG A 132 -10.59 9.12 5.40
CA ARG A 132 -11.02 8.25 6.49
C ARG A 132 -12.45 7.80 6.24
N ASN A 133 -12.69 6.50 6.42
CA ASN A 133 -14.00 5.90 6.32
C ASN A 133 -14.66 5.80 7.70
N PRO A 134 -16.01 5.67 7.78
CA PRO A 134 -16.73 5.55 9.06
C PRO A 134 -16.31 4.35 9.91
N ASP A 135 -15.77 3.30 9.29
CA ASP A 135 -15.26 2.08 9.92
C ASP A 135 -13.79 2.22 10.40
N GLN A 136 -13.28 3.45 10.48
CA GLN A 136 -11.89 3.78 10.85
C GLN A 136 -10.81 3.26 9.91
N THR A 137 -11.18 2.71 8.75
CA THR A 137 -10.24 2.41 7.68
C THR A 137 -9.87 3.68 6.90
N LEU A 138 -8.81 3.59 6.11
CA LEU A 138 -8.35 4.66 5.24
C LEU A 138 -8.40 4.22 3.78
N SER A 139 -9.06 5.01 2.94
CA SER A 139 -8.97 4.85 1.49
C SER A 139 -7.89 5.77 0.93
N VAL A 140 -7.13 5.27 -0.04
CA VAL A 140 -6.04 6.00 -0.69
C VAL A 140 -6.28 6.01 -2.19
N SER A 141 -6.24 7.19 -2.81
CA SER A 141 -6.39 7.34 -4.25
C SER A 141 -5.31 8.25 -4.83
N ALA A 142 -4.78 7.86 -5.99
CA ALA A 142 -3.94 8.74 -6.79
C ALA A 142 -4.84 9.68 -7.63
N PRO A 143 -4.41 10.92 -7.89
CA PRO A 143 -5.04 11.75 -8.91
C PRO A 143 -5.02 11.04 -10.26
N PRO A 144 -6.07 11.20 -11.10
CA PRO A 144 -6.04 10.70 -12.47
C PRO A 144 -4.85 11.31 -13.23
N LYS A 145 -4.20 10.50 -14.06
CA LYS A 145 -3.07 10.90 -14.92
C LYS A 145 -3.53 11.80 -16.07
#